data_AF-A0A2V4C3J6-F1
#
_entry.id   AF-A0A2V4C3J6-F1
#
_cell.length_a   1.000
_cell.length_b   1.000
_cell.length_c   1.000
_cell.angle_alpha   90.00
_cell.angle_beta   90.00
_cell.angle_gamma   90.00
#
_symmetry.space_group_name_H-M   'P 1'
#
loop_
_entity.id
_entity.type
_entity.pdbx_description
1 polymer ?
#
loop_
_entity_poly.entity_id
_entity_poly.type
_entity_poly.pdbx_seq_one_letter_code
_entity_poly.pdbx_strand_id
1 'polypeptide(L)'
;MKHELQNIISGKGQVRHGDTIQTISNYLRKSKSPSGTFESGKQIKREETALIKQFCNRNSFWITSININAFISSGAEQKVYLQNKLKVVKLNDSIYYECWEDYLNNLLLNNYFFPDTAYQLIGFYEHADILFAVVEQKFVESDCDTELENVKHFLTSNGFVNTRNNDYFNPELGIILEDLHDENVLTFKQGLFFIDTVFYITEQFYKP
;
A
#
# COMPACT_ATOMS: atom_id res chain seq x y z
N MET A 1 -10.50 17.08 3.80
CA MET A 1 -9.58 15.99 3.38
C MET A 1 -9.08 15.18 4.58
N LYS A 2 -8.34 15.76 5.55
CA LYS A 2 -7.79 15.01 6.69
C LYS A 2 -8.80 14.13 7.46
N HIS A 3 -9.95 14.68 7.84
CA HIS A 3 -11.00 13.93 8.55
C HIS A 3 -11.56 12.76 7.73
N GLU A 4 -11.65 12.90 6.40
CA GLU A 4 -12.08 11.82 5.52
C GLU A 4 -11.05 10.69 5.48
N LEU A 5 -9.76 11.02 5.33
CA LEU A 5 -8.67 10.06 5.40
C LEU A 5 -8.63 9.34 6.77
N GLN A 6 -8.80 10.07 7.86
CA GLN A 6 -8.92 9.46 9.20
C GLN A 6 -10.10 8.49 9.29
N ASN A 7 -11.24 8.83 8.68
CA ASN A 7 -12.39 7.92 8.60
C ASN A 7 -12.06 6.67 7.76
N ILE A 8 -11.36 6.81 6.63
CA ILE A 8 -10.93 5.67 5.82
C ILE A 8 -9.98 4.76 6.62
N ILE A 9 -8.93 5.32 7.24
CA ILE A 9 -7.96 4.56 8.03
C ILE A 9 -8.61 3.86 9.23
N SER A 10 -9.57 4.52 9.89
CA SER A 10 -10.33 3.93 11.02
C SER A 10 -11.46 2.98 10.59
N GLY A 11 -11.67 2.76 9.28
CA GLY A 11 -12.71 1.88 8.75
C GLY A 11 -14.15 2.43 8.85
N LYS A 12 -14.30 3.75 9.02
CA LYS A 12 -15.59 4.48 9.05
C LYS A 12 -15.93 5.16 7.73
N GLY A 13 -14.94 5.31 6.85
CA GLY A 13 -15.08 5.84 5.48
C GLY A 13 -14.85 4.75 4.44
N GLN A 14 -15.14 5.06 3.19
CA GLN A 14 -14.98 4.14 2.06
C GLN A 14 -13.95 4.67 1.07
N VAL A 15 -13.23 3.74 0.44
CA VAL A 15 -12.34 4.01 -0.68
C VAL A 15 -12.42 2.83 -1.64
N ARG A 16 -12.09 3.05 -2.91
CA ARG A 16 -12.07 1.99 -3.92
C ARG A 16 -11.20 0.81 -3.42
N HIS A 17 -11.76 -0.39 -3.50
CA HIS A 17 -11.12 -1.64 -3.03
C HIS A 17 -10.68 -1.64 -1.55
N GLY A 18 -11.26 -0.75 -0.71
CA GLY A 18 -10.88 -0.59 0.70
C GLY A 18 -11.46 -1.62 1.65
N ASP A 19 -12.62 -2.22 1.36
CA ASP A 19 -13.39 -3.03 2.33
C ASP A 19 -12.57 -4.17 2.95
N THR A 20 -11.87 -4.94 2.12
CA THR A 20 -11.05 -6.07 2.58
C THR A 20 -9.82 -5.60 3.37
N ILE A 21 -9.18 -4.52 2.92
CA ILE A 21 -8.02 -3.93 3.58
C ILE A 21 -8.43 -3.45 4.98
N GLN A 22 -9.52 -2.68 5.07
CA GLN A 22 -10.07 -2.17 6.33
C GLN A 22 -10.54 -3.30 7.25
N THR A 23 -11.11 -4.38 6.71
CA THR A 23 -11.52 -5.54 7.50
C THR A 23 -10.34 -6.16 8.23
N ILE A 24 -9.21 -6.34 7.54
CA ILE A 24 -7.99 -6.92 8.12
C ILE A 24 -7.32 -5.92 9.08
N SER A 25 -7.19 -4.64 8.71
CA SER A 25 -6.67 -3.61 9.63
C SER A 25 -7.47 -3.54 10.92
N ASN A 26 -8.81 -3.60 10.83
CA ASN A 26 -9.68 -3.62 11.99
C ASN A 26 -9.55 -4.90 12.83
N TYR A 27 -9.34 -6.05 12.19
CA TYR A 27 -9.05 -7.30 12.89
C TYR A 27 -7.74 -7.20 13.68
N LEU A 28 -6.67 -6.70 13.06
CA LEU A 28 -5.38 -6.49 13.71
C LEU A 28 -5.50 -5.56 14.92
N ARG A 29 -6.11 -4.37 14.75
CA ARG A 29 -6.32 -3.40 15.83
C ARG A 29 -7.11 -3.95 17.01
N LYS A 30 -8.17 -4.75 16.75
CA LYS A 30 -8.99 -5.37 17.81
C LYS A 30 -8.29 -6.52 18.52
N SER A 31 -7.31 -7.14 17.88
CA SER A 31 -6.54 -8.26 18.40
C SER A 31 -5.23 -7.85 19.06
N LYS A 32 -4.84 -6.56 18.99
CA LYS A 32 -3.70 -6.02 19.76
C LYS A 32 -3.97 -6.18 21.25
N SER A 33 -3.02 -6.79 21.95
CA SER A 33 -3.10 -6.99 23.39
C SER A 33 -2.93 -5.64 24.11
N PRO A 34 -3.55 -5.43 25.29
CA PRO A 34 -3.32 -4.23 26.10
C PRO A 34 -1.93 -4.18 26.77
N SER A 35 -0.95 -4.95 26.29
CA SER A 35 0.36 -5.11 26.92
C SER A 35 1.04 -3.76 27.08
N GLY A 36 1.10 -3.25 28.32
CA GLY A 36 1.73 -1.97 28.69
C GLY A 36 3.27 -1.97 28.59
N THR A 37 3.83 -2.76 27.68
CA THR A 37 5.26 -2.83 27.38
C THR A 37 5.51 -2.12 26.06
N PHE A 38 6.62 -1.38 25.97
CA PHE A 38 7.11 -0.84 24.70
C PHE A 38 7.49 -2.00 23.78
N GLU A 39 6.54 -2.45 22.95
CA GLU A 39 6.79 -3.47 21.94
C GLU A 39 7.60 -2.85 20.80
N SER A 40 8.71 -3.48 20.42
CA SER A 40 9.46 -3.06 19.24
C SER A 40 8.65 -3.33 17.96
N GLY A 41 8.81 -2.53 16.90
CA GLY A 41 8.12 -2.74 15.62
C GLY A 41 8.28 -4.16 15.06
N LYS A 42 9.46 -4.79 15.24
CA LYS A 42 9.70 -6.19 14.87
C LYS A 42 8.83 -7.19 15.63
N GLN A 43 8.53 -6.92 16.90
CA GLN A 43 7.62 -7.76 17.69
C GLN A 43 6.19 -7.59 17.19
N ILE A 44 5.72 -6.35 17.03
CA ILE A 44 4.39 -6.03 16.52
C ILE A 44 4.16 -6.72 15.17
N LYS A 45 5.11 -6.62 14.23
CA LYS A 45 5.00 -7.25 12.92
C LYS A 45 4.89 -8.77 12.98
N ARG A 46 5.59 -9.43 13.91
CA ARG A 46 5.49 -10.88 14.12
C ARG A 46 4.14 -11.29 14.66
N GLU A 47 3.60 -10.52 15.61
CA GLU A 47 2.27 -10.75 16.17
C GLU A 47 1.18 -10.54 15.11
N GLU A 48 1.26 -9.46 14.34
CA GLU A 48 0.36 -9.19 13.22
C GLU A 48 0.45 -10.26 12.14
N THR A 49 1.66 -10.77 11.83
CA THR A 49 1.85 -11.91 10.92
C THR A 49 1.09 -13.14 11.41
N ALA A 50 1.19 -13.48 12.70
CA ALA A 50 0.47 -14.61 13.28
C ALA A 50 -1.06 -14.39 13.23
N LEU A 51 -1.52 -13.17 13.50
CA LEU A 51 -2.94 -12.80 13.40
C LEU A 51 -3.46 -12.91 11.96
N ILE A 52 -2.72 -12.44 10.97
CA ILE A 52 -3.09 -12.56 9.55
C ILE A 52 -3.19 -14.03 9.16
N LYS A 53 -2.24 -14.87 9.57
CA LYS A 53 -2.30 -16.33 9.31
C LYS A 53 -3.58 -16.94 9.90
N GLN A 54 -3.94 -16.56 11.13
CA GLN A 54 -5.20 -17.00 11.75
C GLN A 54 -6.43 -16.49 10.99
N PHE A 55 -6.43 -15.23 10.56
CA PHE A 55 -7.50 -14.66 9.75
C PHE A 55 -7.67 -15.44 8.44
N CYS A 56 -6.58 -15.74 7.75
CA CYS A 56 -6.62 -16.47 6.49
C CYS A 56 -7.13 -17.90 6.66
N ASN A 57 -6.69 -18.60 7.71
CA ASN A 57 -7.18 -19.95 8.05
C ASN A 57 -8.68 -19.97 8.34
N ARG A 58 -9.21 -18.96 9.03
CA ARG A 58 -10.65 -18.89 9.40
C ARG A 58 -11.56 -18.47 8.25
N ASN A 59 -11.06 -17.63 7.34
CA ASN A 59 -11.86 -17.01 6.29
C ASN A 59 -11.56 -17.53 4.88
N SER A 60 -10.75 -18.59 4.75
CA SER A 60 -10.30 -19.12 3.45
C SER A 60 -9.65 -18.05 2.57
N PHE A 61 -8.83 -17.18 3.17
CA PHE A 61 -8.23 -16.01 2.52
C PHE A 61 -6.80 -16.25 2.02
N TRP A 62 -6.43 -17.53 1.86
CA TRP A 62 -5.16 -17.97 1.31
C TRP A 62 -5.23 -18.11 -0.21
N ILE A 63 -4.25 -17.53 -0.91
CA ILE A 63 -3.95 -17.84 -2.30
C ILE A 63 -3.07 -19.08 -2.32
N THR A 64 -3.51 -20.15 -2.97
CA THR A 64 -2.79 -21.43 -2.97
C THR A 64 -1.93 -21.64 -4.21
N SER A 65 -2.15 -20.86 -5.27
CA SER A 65 -1.35 -20.92 -6.48
C SER A 65 -1.21 -19.53 -7.10
N ILE A 66 -0.01 -19.25 -7.58
CA ILE A 66 0.32 -18.04 -8.34
C ILE A 66 0.88 -18.53 -9.66
N ASN A 67 0.37 -17.99 -10.77
CA ASN A 67 0.87 -18.35 -12.08
C ASN A 67 2.27 -17.74 -12.30
N ILE A 68 3.31 -18.49 -11.92
CA ILE A 68 4.70 -18.04 -12.04
C ILE A 68 5.12 -17.76 -13.49
N ASN A 69 4.47 -18.40 -14.47
CA ASN A 69 4.77 -18.19 -15.90
C ASN A 69 4.31 -16.82 -16.41
N ALA A 70 3.53 -16.09 -15.61
CA ALA A 70 3.09 -14.74 -15.91
C ALA A 70 4.06 -13.65 -15.43
N PHE A 71 5.24 -14.01 -14.93
CA PHE A 71 6.20 -13.05 -14.39
C PHE A 71 6.58 -11.96 -15.40
N ILE A 72 6.51 -10.70 -14.97
CA ILE A 72 6.89 -9.51 -15.77
C ILE A 72 8.17 -8.89 -15.23
N SER A 73 8.20 -8.64 -13.92
CA SER A 73 9.23 -7.81 -13.28
C SER A 73 9.34 -8.16 -11.79
N SER A 74 10.51 -7.88 -11.21
CA SER A 74 10.77 -7.95 -9.77
C SER A 74 11.56 -6.73 -9.31
N GLY A 75 11.10 -6.08 -8.24
CA GLY A 75 11.89 -5.15 -7.42
C GLY A 75 12.43 -5.83 -6.17
N ALA A 76 13.06 -5.06 -5.27
CA ALA A 76 13.59 -5.59 -4.00
C ALA A 76 12.50 -6.24 -3.11
N GLU A 77 11.26 -5.73 -3.15
CA GLU A 77 10.16 -6.18 -2.28
C GLU A 77 8.99 -6.84 -2.99
N GLN A 78 8.94 -6.72 -4.32
CA GLN A 78 7.75 -7.08 -5.08
C GLN A 78 8.05 -7.94 -6.28
N LYS A 79 7.21 -8.96 -6.48
CA LYS A 79 7.16 -9.76 -7.73
C LYS A 79 5.85 -9.49 -8.45
N VAL A 80 5.94 -9.12 -9.73
CA VAL A 80 4.80 -8.71 -10.55
C VAL A 80 4.49 -9.78 -11.60
N TYR A 81 3.23 -10.21 -11.66
CA TYR A 81 2.73 -11.24 -12.57
C TYR A 81 1.57 -10.70 -13.42
N LEU A 82 1.62 -10.87 -14.74
CA LEU A 82 0.58 -10.48 -15.68
C LEU A 82 -0.60 -11.45 -15.63
N GLN A 83 -1.69 -11.08 -14.98
CA GLN A 83 -2.86 -11.95 -14.97
C GLN A 83 -3.59 -11.95 -16.33
N ASN A 84 -3.61 -10.81 -17.00
CA ASN A 84 -4.13 -10.59 -18.35
C ASN A 84 -3.63 -9.23 -18.87
N LYS A 85 -4.06 -8.79 -20.07
CA LYS A 85 -3.66 -7.49 -20.66
C LYS A 85 -4.07 -6.25 -19.85
N LEU A 86 -4.86 -6.40 -18.79
CA LEU A 86 -5.48 -5.29 -18.05
C LEU A 86 -5.07 -5.22 -16.58
N LYS A 87 -4.48 -6.28 -16.03
CA LYS A 87 -4.20 -6.39 -14.60
C LYS A 87 -2.91 -7.14 -14.30
N VAL A 88 -2.29 -6.72 -13.21
CA VAL A 88 -1.15 -7.39 -12.59
C VAL A 88 -1.49 -7.85 -11.18
N VAL A 89 -0.87 -8.95 -10.78
CA VAL A 89 -0.85 -9.44 -9.40
C VAL A 89 0.54 -9.16 -8.83
N LYS A 90 0.60 -8.59 -7.62
CA LYS A 90 1.84 -8.33 -6.90
C LYS A 90 1.86 -9.09 -5.59
N LEU A 91 3.04 -9.65 -5.26
CA LEU A 91 3.36 -10.20 -3.95
C LEU A 91 4.22 -9.19 -3.20
N ASN A 92 3.78 -8.75 -2.03
CA ASN A 92 4.52 -7.80 -1.20
C ASN A 92 4.67 -8.39 0.21
N ASP A 93 5.91 -8.50 0.71
CA ASP A 93 6.23 -9.04 2.05
C ASP A 93 6.26 -7.97 3.15
N SER A 94 5.88 -6.74 2.81
CA SER A 94 5.85 -5.53 3.62
C SER A 94 7.20 -5.09 4.17
N ILE A 95 8.34 -5.51 3.64
CA ILE A 95 9.65 -5.29 4.30
C ILE A 95 10.02 -3.80 4.49
N TYR A 96 9.53 -2.85 3.67
CA TYR A 96 9.67 -1.40 3.88
C TYR A 96 8.86 -0.84 5.07
N TYR A 97 7.97 -1.63 5.66
CA TYR A 97 7.05 -1.18 6.71
C TYR A 97 7.40 -1.78 8.07
N GLU A 98 7.27 -0.98 9.13
CA GLU A 98 7.54 -1.44 10.50
C GLU A 98 6.55 -2.52 10.95
N CYS A 99 5.29 -2.39 10.55
CA CYS A 99 4.23 -3.36 10.82
C CYS A 99 3.30 -3.56 9.61
N TRP A 100 2.44 -4.59 9.65
CA TRP A 100 1.45 -4.84 8.59
C TRP A 100 0.38 -3.77 8.56
N GLU A 101 0.02 -3.18 9.72
CA GLU A 101 -0.93 -2.07 9.75
C GLU A 101 -0.45 -0.87 8.91
N ASP A 102 0.84 -0.54 8.93
CA ASP A 102 1.42 0.52 8.09
C ASP A 102 1.31 0.20 6.61
N TYR A 103 1.62 -1.04 6.21
CA TYR A 103 1.46 -1.49 4.83
C TYR A 103 -0.01 -1.43 4.37
N LEU A 104 -0.96 -1.86 5.22
CA LEU A 104 -2.39 -1.79 4.89
C LEU A 104 -2.86 -0.33 4.78
N ASN A 105 -2.35 0.56 5.63
CA ASN A 105 -2.61 1.99 5.54
C ASN A 105 -2.04 2.58 4.24
N ASN A 106 -0.86 2.14 3.80
CA ASN A 106 -0.30 2.53 2.50
C ASN A 106 -1.25 2.18 1.34
N LEU A 107 -1.82 0.96 1.32
CA LEU A 107 -2.78 0.57 0.29
C LEU A 107 -4.03 1.47 0.31
N LEU A 108 -4.56 1.81 1.49
CA LEU A 108 -5.72 2.71 1.61
C LEU A 108 -5.40 4.13 1.12
N LEU A 109 -4.22 4.65 1.45
CA LEU A 109 -3.77 5.97 1.01
C LEU A 109 -3.54 6.01 -0.50
N ASN A 110 -2.87 5.01 -1.08
CA ASN A 110 -2.75 4.89 -2.53
C ASN A 110 -4.13 4.87 -3.20
N ASN A 111 -5.07 4.08 -2.68
CA ASN A 111 -6.41 3.98 -3.28
C ASN A 111 -7.20 5.29 -3.19
N TYR A 112 -6.90 6.14 -2.21
CA TYR A 112 -7.51 7.46 -2.07
C TYR A 112 -6.88 8.49 -3.01
N PHE A 113 -5.54 8.62 -2.99
CA PHE A 113 -4.82 9.62 -3.79
C PHE A 113 -4.73 9.24 -5.28
N PHE A 114 -4.65 7.94 -5.58
CA PHE A 114 -4.40 7.39 -6.91
C PHE A 114 -5.42 6.30 -7.27
N PRO A 115 -6.72 6.64 -7.37
CA PRO A 115 -7.80 5.66 -7.57
C PRO A 115 -7.74 4.92 -8.93
N ASP A 116 -6.98 5.44 -9.90
CA ASP A 116 -6.76 4.81 -11.21
C ASP A 116 -5.83 3.60 -11.15
N THR A 117 -4.97 3.54 -10.14
CA THR A 117 -4.02 2.46 -9.84
C THR A 117 -4.31 1.84 -8.48
N ALA A 118 -5.58 1.90 -8.03
CA ALA A 118 -6.00 1.34 -6.76
C ALA A 118 -5.68 -0.16 -6.64
N TYR A 119 -5.11 -0.54 -5.50
CA TYR A 119 -4.82 -1.90 -5.11
C TYR A 119 -6.05 -2.60 -4.55
N GLN A 120 -6.29 -3.82 -5.00
CA GLN A 120 -7.24 -4.73 -4.40
C GLN A 120 -6.50 -5.83 -3.66
N LEU A 121 -6.64 -5.90 -2.33
CA LEU A 121 -6.12 -7.01 -1.54
C LEU A 121 -7.01 -8.25 -1.77
N ILE A 122 -6.47 -9.26 -2.46
CA ILE A 122 -7.22 -10.46 -2.86
C ILE A 122 -6.94 -11.69 -2.00
N GLY A 123 -5.86 -11.66 -1.21
CA GLY A 123 -5.50 -12.75 -0.32
C GLY A 123 -4.10 -12.60 0.24
N PHE A 124 -3.65 -13.62 0.96
CA PHE A 124 -2.25 -13.78 1.36
C PHE A 124 -1.67 -15.05 0.75
N TYR A 125 -0.36 -15.05 0.55
CA TYR A 125 0.41 -16.19 0.09
C TYR A 125 1.56 -16.43 1.04
N GLU A 126 1.85 -17.69 1.36
CA GLU A 126 2.99 -18.05 2.18
C GLU A 126 3.94 -18.93 1.40
N HIS A 127 5.21 -18.56 1.41
CA HIS A 127 6.27 -19.34 0.77
C HIS A 127 7.59 -19.18 1.53
N ALA A 128 8.22 -20.31 1.85
CA ALA A 128 9.48 -20.35 2.60
C ALA A 128 9.41 -19.52 3.91
N ASP A 129 8.32 -19.69 4.67
CA ASP A 129 8.01 -18.99 5.93
C ASP A 129 7.84 -17.46 5.82
N ILE A 130 7.83 -16.91 4.60
CA ILE A 130 7.57 -15.50 4.32
C ILE A 130 6.09 -15.34 3.94
N LEU A 131 5.41 -14.42 4.62
CA LEU A 131 4.04 -14.02 4.34
C LEU A 131 4.03 -12.87 3.34
N PHE A 132 3.28 -13.03 2.25
CA PHE A 132 3.09 -12.01 1.23
C PHE A 132 1.62 -11.61 1.17
N ALA A 133 1.34 -10.31 1.18
CA ALA A 133 0.06 -9.80 0.72
C ALA A 133 -0.01 -9.95 -0.81
N VAL A 134 -1.13 -10.47 -1.30
CA VAL A 134 -1.40 -10.62 -2.72
C VAL A 134 -2.37 -9.52 -3.14
N VAL A 135 -1.90 -8.58 -3.95
CA VAL A 135 -2.71 -7.45 -4.43
C VAL A 135 -2.88 -7.49 -5.95
N GLU A 136 -4.09 -7.23 -6.41
CA GLU A 136 -4.38 -6.94 -7.82
C GLU A 136 -4.30 -5.43 -8.05
N GLN A 137 -3.71 -5.03 -9.17
CA GLN A 137 -3.68 -3.65 -9.63
C GLN A 137 -3.96 -3.60 -11.13
N LYS A 138 -4.54 -2.50 -11.61
CA LYS A 138 -4.67 -2.24 -13.05
C LYS A 138 -3.26 -2.19 -13.69
N PHE A 139 -3.08 -2.90 -14.79
CA PHE A 139 -1.87 -2.79 -15.61
C PHE A 139 -1.93 -1.48 -16.41
N VAL A 140 -0.88 -0.69 -16.31
CA VAL A 140 -0.71 0.56 -17.06
C VAL A 140 0.57 0.42 -17.88
N GLU A 141 0.47 0.69 -19.18
CA GLU A 141 1.61 0.74 -20.09
C GLU A 141 2.02 2.21 -20.26
N SER A 142 3.31 2.52 -20.10
CA SER A 142 3.83 3.87 -20.33
C SER A 142 3.98 4.10 -21.84
N ASP A 143 3.60 5.28 -22.33
CA ASP A 143 3.83 5.68 -23.74
C ASP A 143 5.05 6.60 -23.92
N CYS A 144 5.60 7.12 -22.82
CA CYS A 144 6.85 7.86 -22.78
C CYS A 144 7.52 7.75 -21.40
N ASP A 145 8.75 8.27 -21.30
CA ASP A 145 9.40 8.48 -20.02
C ASP A 145 8.63 9.55 -19.21
N THR A 146 8.57 9.37 -17.90
CA THR A 146 7.88 10.30 -17.01
C THR A 146 8.77 11.50 -16.67
N GLU A 147 8.25 12.69 -16.95
CA GLU A 147 8.94 13.93 -16.58
C GLU A 147 8.68 14.29 -15.11
N LEU A 148 9.72 14.20 -14.28
CA LEU A 148 9.66 14.39 -12.83
C LEU A 148 9.15 15.79 -12.42
N GLU A 149 9.37 16.82 -13.24
CA GLU A 149 8.82 18.16 -12.96
C GLU A 149 7.28 18.17 -13.03
N ASN A 150 6.67 17.38 -13.92
CA ASN A 150 5.21 17.25 -13.96
C ASN A 150 4.68 16.53 -12.71
N VAL A 151 5.40 15.52 -12.22
CA VAL A 151 5.09 14.83 -10.96
C VAL A 151 5.15 15.80 -9.78
N LYS A 152 6.23 16.60 -9.71
CA LYS A 152 6.41 17.62 -8.67
C LYS A 152 5.32 18.68 -8.70
N HIS A 153 4.95 19.17 -9.88
CA HIS A 153 3.84 20.12 -10.04
C HIS A 153 2.50 19.51 -9.62
N PHE A 154 2.22 18.27 -10.00
CA PHE A 154 1.03 17.55 -9.59
C PHE A 154 0.95 17.43 -8.07
N LEU A 155 2.01 16.97 -7.41
CA LEU A 155 2.05 16.78 -5.96
C LEU A 155 1.96 18.11 -5.20
N THR A 156 2.68 19.13 -5.66
CA THR A 156 2.61 20.48 -5.07
C THR A 156 1.20 21.06 -5.14
N SER A 157 0.49 20.85 -6.26
CA SER A 157 -0.90 21.28 -6.43
C SER A 157 -1.87 20.53 -5.51
N ASN A 158 -1.49 19.35 -5.00
CA ASN A 158 -2.23 18.54 -4.04
C ASN A 158 -1.73 18.73 -2.58
N GLY A 159 -0.95 19.78 -2.31
CA GLY A 159 -0.50 20.15 -0.96
C GLY A 159 0.69 19.36 -0.43
N PHE A 160 1.33 18.55 -1.27
CA PHE A 160 2.58 17.88 -0.93
C PHE A 160 3.78 18.80 -1.19
N VAL A 161 4.68 18.91 -0.23
CA VAL A 161 5.91 19.70 -0.32
C VAL A 161 7.07 18.73 -0.52
N ASN A 162 7.84 18.93 -1.59
CA ASN A 162 9.07 18.16 -1.79
C ASN A 162 10.07 18.46 -0.65
N THR A 163 10.58 17.42 -0.02
CA THR A 163 11.50 17.55 1.13
C THR A 163 12.95 17.30 0.70
N ARG A 164 13.22 16.13 0.12
CA ARG A 164 14.53 15.71 -0.38
C ARG A 164 14.33 14.76 -1.54
N ASN A 165 15.20 14.81 -2.55
CA ASN A 165 15.10 13.94 -3.73
C ASN A 165 13.66 14.00 -4.29
N ASN A 166 13.01 12.86 -4.42
CA ASN A 166 11.60 12.76 -4.80
C ASN A 166 10.71 12.31 -3.65
N ASP A 167 11.08 12.63 -2.41
CA ASP A 167 10.25 12.42 -1.23
C ASP A 167 9.41 13.68 -0.97
N TYR A 168 8.20 13.46 -0.46
CA TYR A 168 7.22 14.51 -0.29
C TYR A 168 6.53 14.40 1.06
N PHE A 169 6.16 15.55 1.62
CA PHE A 169 5.44 15.65 2.88
C PHE A 169 4.25 16.59 2.73
N ASN A 170 3.07 16.13 3.15
CA ASN A 170 1.90 16.98 3.29
C ASN A 170 1.75 17.40 4.76
N PRO A 171 2.08 18.65 5.13
CA PRO A 171 2.05 19.11 6.53
C PRO A 171 0.65 19.23 7.11
N GLU A 172 -0.35 19.52 6.28
CA GLU A 172 -1.75 19.62 6.72
C GLU A 172 -2.29 18.25 7.09
N LEU A 173 -2.03 17.26 6.24
CA LEU A 173 -2.49 15.88 6.45
C LEU A 173 -1.61 15.12 7.45
N GLY A 174 -0.32 15.44 7.54
CA GLY A 174 0.65 14.66 8.31
C GLY A 174 1.03 13.35 7.62
N ILE A 175 1.16 13.37 6.29
CA ILE A 175 1.46 12.20 5.45
C ILE A 175 2.78 12.41 4.72
N ILE A 176 3.62 11.38 4.71
CA ILE A 176 4.85 11.33 3.92
C ILE A 176 4.60 10.38 2.74
N LEU A 177 5.09 10.74 1.56
CA LEU A 177 5.10 9.93 0.35
C LEU A 177 6.54 9.85 -0.16
N GLU A 178 7.11 8.65 -0.11
CA GLU A 178 8.49 8.36 -0.51
C GLU A 178 8.52 7.47 -1.75
N ASP A 179 9.74 7.22 -2.23
CA ASP A 179 10.05 6.28 -3.32
C ASP A 179 9.41 6.64 -4.67
N LEU A 180 9.18 7.94 -4.93
CA LEU A 180 8.68 8.40 -6.21
C LEU A 180 9.82 8.61 -7.21
N HIS A 181 10.23 7.56 -7.89
CA HIS A 181 11.10 7.67 -9.06
C HIS A 181 10.30 7.51 -10.36
N ASP A 182 10.96 7.78 -11.48
CA ASP A 182 10.41 7.64 -12.83
C ASP A 182 9.90 6.22 -13.13
N GLU A 183 10.47 5.18 -12.50
CA GLU A 183 9.92 3.81 -12.63
C GLU A 183 8.61 3.58 -11.82
N ASN A 184 8.35 4.35 -10.76
CA ASN A 184 7.16 4.25 -9.91
C ASN A 184 6.03 5.21 -10.32
N VAL A 185 6.27 6.05 -11.31
CA VAL A 185 5.25 6.94 -11.89
C VAL A 185 5.26 6.74 -13.40
N LEU A 186 4.19 6.19 -13.95
CA LEU A 186 4.04 5.92 -15.38
C LEU A 186 3.27 7.05 -16.05
N THR A 187 3.66 7.41 -17.27
CA THR A 187 2.97 8.42 -18.07
C THR A 187 2.25 7.74 -19.23
N PHE A 188 0.95 7.99 -19.35
CA PHE A 188 0.16 7.51 -20.48
C PHE A 188 -0.85 8.56 -20.90
N LYS A 189 -0.82 8.98 -22.17
CA LYS A 189 -1.71 10.03 -22.71
C LYS A 189 -1.78 11.28 -21.83
N GLN A 190 -0.61 11.76 -21.36
CA GLN A 190 -0.45 12.93 -20.48
C GLN A 190 -1.00 12.76 -19.06
N GLY A 191 -1.57 11.59 -18.71
CA GLY A 191 -1.94 11.25 -17.35
C GLY A 191 -0.78 10.62 -16.59
N LEU A 192 -0.66 10.94 -15.29
CA LEU A 192 0.29 10.32 -14.36
C LEU A 192 -0.39 9.17 -13.62
N PHE A 193 0.24 8.00 -13.61
CA PHE A 193 -0.23 6.80 -12.94
C PHE A 193 0.82 6.34 -11.93
N PHE A 194 0.47 6.45 -10.65
CA PHE A 194 1.37 6.13 -9.55
C PHE A 194 1.27 4.65 -9.20
N ILE A 195 2.39 3.95 -9.16
CA ILE A 195 2.49 2.55 -8.77
C ILE A 195 3.59 2.39 -7.72
N ASP A 196 3.46 1.35 -6.90
CA ASP A 196 4.45 1.00 -5.87
C ASP A 196 4.82 2.15 -4.93
N THR A 197 3.84 3.00 -4.65
CA THR A 197 3.96 4.14 -3.74
C THR A 197 4.22 3.69 -2.30
N VAL A 198 4.99 4.49 -1.58
CA VAL A 198 5.30 4.27 -0.16
C VAL A 198 4.79 5.45 0.67
N PHE A 199 3.64 5.25 1.32
CA PHE A 199 3.05 6.22 2.24
C PHE A 199 3.36 5.90 3.70
N TYR A 200 3.70 6.94 4.47
CA TYR A 200 3.78 6.89 5.93
C TYR A 200 2.85 7.92 6.58
N ILE A 201 2.27 7.53 7.71
CA ILE A 201 1.41 8.38 8.54
C ILE A 201 2.22 8.87 9.74
N THR A 202 2.23 10.18 9.97
CA THR A 202 2.89 10.79 11.14
C THR A 202 1.91 11.00 12.29
N GLU A 203 2.40 11.23 13.51
CA GLU A 203 1.58 11.62 14.66
C GLU A 203 0.66 12.83 14.39
N GLN A 204 1.09 13.74 13.51
CA GLN A 204 0.28 14.90 13.12
C GLN A 204 -1.03 14.50 12.44
N PHE A 205 -1.07 13.36 11.74
CA PHE A 205 -2.27 12.84 11.08
C PHE A 205 -3.38 12.54 12.07
N TYR A 206 -3.07 12.07 13.28
CA TYR A 206 -4.07 11.71 14.28
C TYR A 206 -4.58 12.89 15.11
N LYS A 207 -3.96 14.06 14.99
CA LYS A 207 -4.45 15.27 15.65
C LYS A 207 -5.72 15.80 14.99
N PRO A 208 -6.64 16.42 15.77
CA PRO A 208 -7.82 17.09 15.23
C PRO A 208 -7.50 18.14 14.16
#